data_AF-A0A537MQ42-F1
#
_entry.id   AF-A0A537MQ42-F1
#
_cell.length_a   1.000
_cell.length_b   1.000
_cell.length_c   1.000
_cell.angle_alpha   90.00
_cell.angle_beta   90.00
_cell.angle_gamma   90.00
#
_symmetry.space_group_name_H-M   'P 1'
#
loop_
_entity.id
_entity.type
_entity.pdbx_description
1 polymer ?
#
loop_
_entity_poly.entity_id
_entity_poly.type
_entity_poly.pdbx_seq_one_letter_code
_entity_poly.pdbx_strand_id
1 'polypeptide(L)'
;MPTNPFTDVWHFLTATTNDYLHQGNWRYLILALFWALLLISVVVAIRNWREDPAQRTGRHLGIWLVRVLIGCLWFQGMLWKLFHRAFMKDFVLPHMAVFGPIVFLAELTFAGSMVLGLAVRFVGVLAIAYTLQLWLGLYDNPSEWPWTYMCLTIVMFLFVLDAAGRSLGLDGWLRRKVPAVRDGKGFIGWFFNIAG
;
A
#
# COMPACT_ATOMS: atom_id res chain seq x y z
N MET A 1 7.23 -18.40 18.04
CA MET A 1 6.67 -19.68 17.55
C MET A 1 6.49 -19.54 16.05
N PRO A 2 6.78 -20.55 15.21
CA PRO A 2 6.43 -20.47 13.80
C PRO A 2 4.92 -20.35 13.71
N THR A 3 4.44 -19.17 13.33
CA THR A 3 3.01 -18.95 13.15
C THR A 3 2.61 -19.56 11.82
N ASN A 4 1.48 -20.27 11.81
CA ASN A 4 0.95 -20.81 10.58
C ASN A 4 0.40 -19.61 9.76
N PRO A 5 0.82 -19.42 8.50
CA PRO A 5 0.40 -18.27 7.72
C PRO A 5 -1.13 -18.21 7.55
N PHE A 6 -1.81 -19.36 7.52
CA PHE A 6 -3.27 -19.40 7.43
C PHE A 6 -3.95 -18.95 8.73
N THR A 7 -3.39 -19.28 9.89
CA THR A 7 -3.95 -18.84 11.17
C THR A 7 -3.72 -17.34 11.37
N ASP A 8 -2.57 -16.81 10.94
CA ASP A 8 -2.30 -15.38 11.03
C ASP A 8 -3.23 -14.55 10.15
N VAL A 9 -3.47 -15.01 8.92
CA VAL A 9 -4.46 -14.40 8.02
C VAL A 9 -5.86 -14.47 8.63
N TRP A 10 -6.24 -15.62 9.20
CA TRP A 10 -7.54 -15.75 9.86
C TRP A 10 -7.70 -14.80 11.05
N HIS A 11 -6.67 -14.67 11.89
CA HIS A 11 -6.67 -13.76 13.04
C HIS A 11 -6.73 -12.29 12.61
N PHE A 12 -6.06 -11.93 11.52
CA PHE A 12 -6.16 -10.60 10.93
C PHE A 12 -7.58 -10.32 10.41
N LEU A 13 -8.16 -11.24 9.64
CA LEU A 13 -9.50 -11.10 9.06
C LEU A 13 -10.63 -11.08 10.10
N THR A 14 -10.35 -11.60 11.30
CA THR A 14 -11.28 -11.60 12.44
C THR A 14 -10.94 -10.54 13.49
N ALA A 15 -9.92 -9.72 13.26
CA ALA A 15 -9.39 -8.72 14.20
C ALA A 15 -9.03 -9.30 15.58
N THR A 16 -8.59 -10.55 15.64
CA THR A 16 -8.15 -11.23 16.87
C THR A 16 -6.63 -11.27 17.02
N THR A 17 -5.88 -10.57 16.17
CA THR A 17 -4.41 -10.45 16.32
C THR A 17 -4.08 -9.73 17.62
N ASN A 18 -3.04 -10.18 18.32
CA ASN A 18 -2.64 -9.62 19.63
C ASN A 18 -2.46 -8.10 19.59
N ASP A 19 -1.90 -7.53 18.51
CA ASP A 19 -1.71 -6.09 18.35
C ASP A 19 -3.03 -5.29 18.32
N TYR A 20 -4.10 -5.90 17.79
CA TYR A 20 -5.42 -5.28 17.74
C TYR A 20 -6.23 -5.47 19.03
N LEU A 21 -5.92 -6.48 19.84
CA LEU A 21 -6.57 -6.68 21.14
C LEU A 21 -6.32 -5.49 22.07
N HIS A 22 -5.14 -4.88 22.00
CA HIS A 22 -4.79 -3.70 22.78
C HIS A 22 -5.55 -2.43 22.36
N GLN A 23 -6.11 -2.38 21.15
CA GLN A 23 -6.85 -1.23 20.63
C GLN A 23 -8.36 -1.27 20.96
N GLY A 24 -8.83 -2.31 21.66
CA GLY A 24 -10.23 -2.45 22.04
C GLY A 24 -11.17 -2.47 20.83
N ASN A 25 -12.26 -1.70 20.89
CA ASN A 25 -13.26 -1.66 19.80
C ASN A 25 -12.75 -1.05 18.49
N TRP A 26 -11.64 -0.30 18.53
CA TRP A 26 -11.08 0.36 17.35
C TRP A 26 -10.62 -0.63 16.27
N ARG A 27 -10.29 -1.87 16.68
CA ARG A 27 -9.92 -2.97 15.78
C ARG A 27 -10.95 -3.25 14.69
N TYR A 28 -12.24 -3.11 15.00
CA TYR A 28 -13.30 -3.37 14.04
C TYR A 28 -13.45 -2.25 13.02
N LEU A 29 -13.10 -1.01 13.37
CA LEU A 29 -13.06 0.10 12.43
C LEU A 29 -11.93 -0.09 11.41
N ILE A 30 -10.75 -0.49 11.88
CA ILE A 30 -9.60 -0.81 11.02
C ILE A 30 -9.93 -1.97 10.10
N LEU A 31 -10.55 -3.04 10.64
CA LEU A 31 -11.00 -4.18 9.85
C LEU A 31 -12.05 -3.79 8.81
N ALA A 32 -13.06 -3.01 9.20
CA ALA A 32 -14.10 -2.54 8.29
C ALA A 32 -13.50 -1.67 7.17
N LEU A 33 -12.53 -0.82 7.50
CA LEU A 33 -11.83 0.01 6.53
C LEU A 33 -11.00 -0.85 5.56
N PHE A 34 -10.28 -1.85 6.06
CA PHE A 34 -9.53 -2.80 5.22
C PHE A 34 -10.46 -3.51 4.23
N TRP A 35 -11.59 -4.05 4.72
CA TRP A 35 -12.60 -4.68 3.87
C TRP A 35 -13.21 -3.71 2.87
N ALA A 36 -13.48 -2.46 3.27
CA ALA A 36 -13.98 -1.44 2.36
C ALA A 36 -12.98 -1.16 1.23
N LEU A 37 -11.69 -1.00 1.52
CA LEU A 37 -10.65 -0.80 0.52
C LEU A 37 -10.55 -1.98 -0.45
N LEU A 38 -10.57 -3.22 0.06
CA LEU A 38 -10.54 -4.41 -0.78
C LEU A 38 -11.78 -4.53 -1.67
N LEU A 39 -12.98 -4.34 -1.11
CA LEU A 39 -14.23 -4.40 -1.85
C LEU A 39 -14.26 -3.34 -2.95
N ILE A 40 -13.87 -2.10 -2.64
CA ILE A 40 -13.79 -1.03 -3.64
C ILE A 40 -12.79 -1.38 -4.73
N SER A 41 -11.61 -1.91 -4.38
CA SER A 41 -10.61 -2.35 -5.36
C SER A 41 -11.15 -3.43 -6.30
N VAL A 42 -11.85 -4.44 -5.76
CA VAL A 42 -12.48 -5.49 -6.56
C VAL A 42 -13.57 -4.93 -7.47
N VAL A 43 -14.43 -4.04 -6.95
CA VAL A 43 -15.48 -3.39 -7.75
C VAL A 43 -14.88 -2.57 -8.89
N VAL A 44 -13.82 -1.81 -8.63
CA VAL A 44 -13.09 -1.02 -9.65
C VAL A 44 -12.44 -1.94 -10.67
N ALA A 45 -11.81 -3.03 -10.25
CA ALA A 45 -11.21 -4.01 -11.14
C ALA A 45 -12.24 -4.68 -12.06
N ILE A 46 -13.38 -5.14 -11.51
CA ILE A 46 -14.48 -5.72 -12.28
C ILE A 46 -15.05 -4.69 -13.25
N ARG A 47 -15.22 -3.45 -12.84
CA ARG A 47 -15.72 -2.37 -13.71
C ARG A 47 -14.76 -2.10 -14.86
N ASN A 48 -13.46 -1.97 -14.58
CA ASN A 48 -12.43 -1.79 -15.60
C ASN A 48 -12.38 -2.96 -16.57
N TRP A 49 -12.46 -4.20 -16.06
CA TRP A 49 -12.50 -5.42 -16.88
C TRP A 49 -13.73 -5.50 -17.79
N ARG A 50 -14.89 -5.04 -17.31
CA ARG A 50 -16.13 -4.98 -18.10
C ARG A 50 -16.08 -3.89 -19.16
N GLU A 51 -15.66 -2.68 -18.79
CA GLU A 51 -15.66 -1.49 -19.65
C GLU A 51 -14.51 -1.46 -20.68
N ASP A 52 -13.37 -2.11 -20.42
CA ASP A 52 -12.19 -2.11 -21.29
C ASP A 52 -11.80 -3.52 -21.75
N PRO A 53 -12.11 -3.92 -23.01
CA PRO A 53 -11.66 -5.18 -23.56
C PRO A 53 -10.14 -5.32 -23.64
N ALA A 54 -9.39 -4.21 -23.77
CA ALA A 54 -7.93 -4.25 -23.85
C ALA A 54 -7.27 -4.65 -22.53
N GLN A 55 -7.96 -4.45 -21.40
CA GLN A 55 -7.46 -4.80 -20.07
C GLN A 55 -7.75 -6.25 -19.65
N ARG A 56 -8.44 -7.03 -20.48
CA ARG A 56 -8.81 -8.43 -20.20
C ARG A 56 -7.65 -9.40 -20.43
N THR A 57 -6.48 -9.06 -19.91
CA THR A 57 -5.26 -9.86 -20.06
C THR A 57 -4.77 -10.34 -18.70
N GLY A 58 -4.14 -11.53 -18.69
CA GLY A 58 -3.53 -12.08 -17.48
C GLY A 58 -2.47 -11.14 -16.86
N ARG A 59 -1.82 -10.30 -17.68
CA ARG A 59 -0.87 -9.29 -17.22
C ARG A 59 -1.54 -8.25 -16.32
N HIS A 60 -2.65 -7.65 -16.74
CA HIS A 60 -3.33 -6.63 -15.92
C HIS A 60 -3.92 -7.21 -14.65
N LEU A 61 -4.43 -8.45 -14.72
CA LEU A 61 -4.88 -9.18 -13.53
C LEU A 61 -3.72 -9.45 -12.57
N GLY A 62 -2.57 -9.89 -13.09
CA GLY A 62 -1.36 -10.12 -12.30
C GLY A 62 -0.85 -8.85 -11.63
N ILE A 63 -0.79 -7.73 -12.36
CA ILE A 63 -0.40 -6.43 -11.81
C ILE A 63 -1.37 -6.01 -10.70
N TRP A 64 -2.68 -6.12 -10.92
CA TRP A 64 -3.67 -5.82 -9.90
C TRP A 64 -3.49 -6.69 -8.64
N LEU A 65 -3.31 -8.00 -8.83
CA LEU A 65 -3.15 -8.95 -7.72
C LEU A 65 -1.90 -8.63 -6.89
N VAL A 66 -0.74 -8.48 -7.54
CA VAL A 66 0.52 -8.16 -6.85
C VAL A 66 0.42 -6.80 -6.16
N ARG A 67 -0.26 -5.82 -6.79
CA ARG A 67 -0.47 -4.48 -6.23
C ARG A 67 -1.33 -4.53 -4.97
N VAL A 68 -2.40 -5.31 -4.96
CA VAL A 68 -3.25 -5.50 -3.77
C VAL A 68 -2.47 -6.21 -2.66
N LEU A 69 -1.71 -7.27 -2.97
CA LEU A 69 -0.87 -7.97 -1.99
C LEU A 69 0.13 -7.02 -1.33
N ILE A 70 0.81 -6.21 -2.13
CA ILE A 70 1.73 -5.18 -1.63
C ILE A 70 1.00 -4.16 -0.77
N GLY A 71 -0.18 -3.70 -1.18
CA GLY A 71 -1.01 -2.80 -0.38
C GLY A 71 -1.35 -3.39 0.99
N CYS A 72 -1.61 -4.70 1.07
CA CYS A 72 -1.81 -5.39 2.34
C CYS A 72 -0.52 -5.44 3.19
N LEU A 73 0.65 -5.58 2.58
CA LEU A 73 1.94 -5.53 3.31
C LEU A 73 2.17 -4.17 3.96
N TRP A 74 1.80 -3.07 3.29
CA TRP A 74 1.91 -1.72 3.86
C TRP A 74 1.01 -1.51 5.08
N PHE A 75 -0.08 -2.29 5.19
CA PHE A 75 -0.98 -2.26 6.34
C PHE A 75 -0.38 -2.91 7.60
N GLN A 76 0.70 -3.69 7.47
CA GLN A 76 1.33 -4.43 8.57
C GLN A 76 2.34 -3.60 9.39
N GLY A 77 2.26 -2.27 9.36
CA GLY A 77 3.09 -1.45 10.25
C GLY A 77 4.52 -1.22 9.74
N MET A 78 4.74 -1.17 8.42
CA MET A 78 6.09 -0.99 7.89
C MET A 78 6.70 0.35 8.32
N LEU A 79 5.93 1.46 8.26
CA LEU A 79 6.49 2.82 8.41
C LEU A 79 7.10 3.08 9.78
N TRP A 80 6.74 2.31 10.80
CA TRP A 80 7.42 2.34 12.10
C TRP A 80 8.92 2.06 12.02
N LYS A 81 9.33 1.24 11.04
CA LYS A 81 10.74 0.91 10.80
C LYS A 81 11.54 2.06 10.17
N LEU A 82 10.89 3.19 9.84
CA LEU A 82 11.57 4.37 9.30
C LEU A 82 12.59 4.97 10.27
N PHE A 83 12.25 4.94 11.57
CA PHE A 83 13.01 5.64 12.57
C PHE A 83 14.22 4.83 13.02
N HIS A 84 15.38 5.48 13.05
CA HIS A 84 16.59 4.88 13.62
C HIS A 84 16.36 4.54 15.10
N ARG A 85 16.95 3.44 15.56
CA ARG A 85 16.74 2.90 16.91
C ARG A 85 16.93 3.94 18.03
N ALA A 86 17.90 4.84 17.90
CA ALA A 86 18.14 5.91 18.87
C ALA A 86 16.98 6.92 18.92
N PHE A 87 16.63 7.50 17.76
CA PHE A 87 15.50 8.44 17.65
C PHE A 87 14.16 7.81 18.09
N MET A 88 13.97 6.53 17.79
CA MET A 88 12.80 5.78 18.24
C MET A 88 12.68 5.75 19.76
N LYS A 89 13.80 5.49 20.46
CA LYS A 89 13.83 5.39 21.93
C LYS A 89 13.73 6.74 22.61
N ASP A 90 14.44 7.73 22.09
CA ASP A 90 14.62 8.98 22.80
C ASP A 90 13.50 10.00 22.50
N PHE A 91 12.82 9.87 21.35
CA PHE A 91 11.82 10.86 20.91
C PHE A 91 10.47 10.25 20.54
N VAL A 92 10.44 9.20 19.71
CA VAL A 92 9.18 8.64 19.18
C VAL A 92 8.40 7.89 20.25
N LEU A 93 9.05 7.03 21.04
CA LEU A 93 8.41 6.25 22.11
C LEU A 93 7.76 7.14 23.19
N PRO A 94 8.44 8.18 23.71
CA PRO A 94 7.82 9.12 24.64
C PRO A 94 6.61 9.89 24.06
N HIS A 95 6.58 10.13 22.75
CA HIS A 95 5.52 10.90 22.08
C HIS A 95 4.59 10.03 21.23
N MET A 96 4.41 8.75 21.60
CA MET A 96 3.62 7.78 20.83
C MET A 96 2.18 8.21 20.56
N ALA A 97 1.57 8.99 21.46
CA ALA A 97 0.22 9.51 21.27
C ALA A 97 0.09 10.42 20.04
N VAL A 98 1.18 11.07 19.60
CA VAL A 98 1.22 11.94 18.42
C VAL A 98 1.71 11.17 17.19
N PHE A 99 2.79 10.41 17.33
CA PHE A 99 3.39 9.68 16.21
C PHE A 99 2.53 8.53 15.72
N GLY A 100 1.82 7.83 16.62
CA GLY A 100 0.97 6.69 16.29
C GLY A 100 -0.08 7.00 15.22
N PRO A 101 -0.97 7.97 15.44
CA PRO A 101 -1.98 8.35 14.45
C PRO A 101 -1.38 8.85 13.13
N ILE A 102 -0.27 9.60 13.17
CA ILE A 102 0.38 10.14 11.96
C ILE A 102 0.96 9.01 11.10
N VAL A 103 1.71 8.10 11.72
CA VAL A 103 2.30 6.95 11.04
C VAL A 103 1.19 6.05 10.51
N PHE A 104 0.15 5.78 11.30
CA PHE A 104 -1.01 5.01 10.86
C PHE A 104 -1.72 5.65 9.64
N LEU A 105 -1.91 6.98 9.64
CA LEU A 105 -2.49 7.69 8.50
C LEU A 105 -1.61 7.62 7.25
N ALA A 106 -0.29 7.68 7.41
CA ALA A 106 0.65 7.52 6.31
C ALA A 106 0.61 6.08 5.75
N GLU A 107 0.60 5.06 6.61
CA GLU A 107 0.46 3.65 6.22
C GLU A 107 -0.86 3.41 5.49
N LEU A 108 -1.94 3.97 6.03
CA LEU A 108 -3.26 3.92 5.42
C LEU A 108 -3.29 4.58 4.05
N THR A 109 -2.59 5.70 3.88
CA THR A 109 -2.51 6.40 2.60
C THR A 109 -1.73 5.58 1.56
N PHE A 110 -0.62 4.97 1.95
CA PHE A 110 0.17 4.09 1.07
C PHE A 110 -0.59 2.83 0.70
N ALA A 111 -1.17 2.15 1.69
CA ALA A 111 -2.00 0.96 1.48
C ALA A 111 -3.22 1.28 0.62
N GLY A 112 -3.95 2.35 0.93
CA GLY A 112 -5.12 2.79 0.16
C GLY A 112 -4.77 3.12 -1.29
N SER A 113 -3.67 3.85 -1.52
CA SER A 113 -3.19 4.16 -2.88
C SER A 113 -2.88 2.89 -3.68
N MET A 114 -2.16 1.92 -3.10
CA MET A 114 -1.79 0.67 -3.76
C MET A 114 -3.01 -0.24 -3.99
N VAL A 115 -3.84 -0.46 -2.97
CA VAL A 115 -5.02 -1.34 -3.06
C VAL A 115 -6.02 -0.80 -4.08
N LEU A 116 -6.36 0.50 -4.00
CA LEU A 116 -7.30 1.12 -4.94
C LEU A 116 -6.70 1.34 -6.33
N GLY A 117 -5.38 1.46 -6.42
CA GLY A 117 -4.68 1.81 -7.65
C GLY A 117 -4.86 3.29 -8.01
N LEU A 118 -4.71 4.18 -7.03
CA LEU A 118 -4.80 5.63 -7.18
C LEU A 118 -3.44 6.28 -6.91
N ALA A 119 -2.93 7.10 -7.82
CA ALA A 119 -1.63 7.78 -7.72
C ALA A 119 -0.44 6.83 -7.45
N VAL A 120 -0.49 5.62 -8.02
CA VAL A 120 0.44 4.52 -7.70
C VAL A 120 1.88 4.85 -8.09
N ARG A 121 2.13 5.64 -9.14
CA ARG A 121 3.50 6.00 -9.54
C ARG A 121 4.14 6.94 -8.52
N PHE A 122 3.38 7.92 -8.03
CA PHE A 122 3.87 8.85 -7.02
C PHE A 122 4.20 8.11 -5.71
N VAL A 123 3.25 7.31 -5.22
CA VAL A 123 3.46 6.52 -4.00
C VAL A 123 4.53 5.46 -4.20
N GLY A 124 4.65 4.88 -5.40
CA GLY A 124 5.71 3.95 -5.78
C GLY A 124 7.11 4.56 -5.65
N VAL A 125 7.31 5.82 -6.06
CA VAL A 125 8.60 6.51 -5.88
C VAL A 125 8.92 6.72 -4.41
N LEU A 126 7.94 7.16 -3.60
CA LEU A 126 8.13 7.30 -2.15
C LEU A 126 8.42 5.94 -1.50
N ALA A 127 7.73 4.88 -1.95
CA ALA A 127 7.92 3.52 -1.49
C ALA A 127 9.33 3.01 -1.81
N ILE A 128 9.89 3.30 -2.99
CA ILE A 128 11.28 2.97 -3.35
C ILE A 128 12.27 3.63 -2.40
N ALA A 129 12.12 4.95 -2.17
CA ALA A 129 13.01 5.68 -1.27
C ALA A 129 12.96 5.08 0.15
N TYR A 130 11.75 4.76 0.61
CA TYR A 130 11.51 4.14 1.89
C TYR A 130 12.12 2.73 2.02
N THR A 131 11.88 1.84 1.05
CA THR A 131 12.39 0.46 1.09
C THR A 131 13.90 0.40 0.96
N LEU A 132 14.51 1.32 0.21
CA LEU A 132 15.97 1.47 0.17
C LEU A 132 16.55 1.95 1.50
N GLN A 133 15.87 2.86 2.18
CA GLN A 133 16.27 3.29 3.52
C GLN A 133 16.19 2.11 4.51
N LEU A 134 15.13 1.29 4.44
CA LEU A 134 15.03 0.08 5.27
C LEU A 134 16.15 -0.91 4.97
N TRP A 135 16.45 -1.11 3.69
CA TRP A 135 17.53 -2.01 3.27
C TRP A 135 18.88 -1.59 3.89
N LEU A 136 19.20 -0.29 3.91
CA LEU A 136 20.40 0.23 4.56
C LEU A 136 20.33 0.16 6.09
N GLY A 137 19.18 0.50 6.69
CA GLY A 137 19.02 0.58 8.13
C GLY A 137 18.96 -0.78 8.84
N LEU A 138 18.54 -1.84 8.14
CA LEU A 138 18.34 -3.18 8.68
C LEU A 138 19.27 -4.24 8.07
N TYR A 139 20.30 -3.81 7.32
CA TYR A 139 21.18 -4.72 6.59
C TYR A 139 21.89 -5.75 7.49
N ASP A 140 22.30 -5.32 8.68
CA ASP A 140 23.06 -6.14 9.63
C ASP A 140 22.17 -6.82 10.69
N ASN A 141 20.84 -6.87 10.46
CA ASN A 141 19.94 -7.50 11.42
C ASN A 141 19.78 -9.01 11.12
N PRO A 142 20.23 -9.92 11.99
CA PRO A 142 20.16 -11.37 11.75
C PRO A 142 18.73 -11.93 11.73
N SER A 143 17.74 -11.15 12.18
CA SER A 143 16.33 -11.60 12.22
C SER A 143 15.57 -11.36 10.91
N GLU A 144 16.12 -10.57 10.00
CA GLU A 144 15.43 -10.17 8.76
C GLU A 144 16.35 -10.40 7.56
N TRP A 145 15.79 -10.87 6.44
CA TRP A 145 16.57 -11.07 5.23
C TRP A 145 16.63 -9.77 4.41
N PRO A 146 17.80 -9.12 4.24
CA PRO A 146 17.87 -7.79 3.61
C PRO A 146 17.36 -7.77 2.17
N TRP A 147 17.55 -8.87 1.43
CA TRP A 147 17.13 -8.97 0.03
C TRP A 147 15.62 -8.88 -0.17
N THR A 148 14.81 -9.16 0.85
CA THR A 148 13.36 -8.93 0.78
C THR A 148 13.04 -7.47 0.47
N TYR A 149 13.77 -6.52 1.07
CA TYR A 149 13.61 -5.08 0.81
C TYR A 149 14.06 -4.68 -0.59
N MET A 150 15.12 -5.32 -1.11
CA MET A 150 15.57 -5.12 -2.49
C MET A 150 14.53 -5.63 -3.49
N CYS A 151 13.97 -6.83 -3.26
CA CYS A 151 12.90 -7.38 -4.08
C CYS A 151 11.66 -6.47 -4.08
N LEU A 152 11.25 -5.96 -2.91
CA LEU A 152 10.16 -4.99 -2.81
C LEU A 152 10.49 -3.71 -3.60
N THR A 153 11.70 -3.18 -3.47
CA THR A 153 12.16 -2.00 -4.21
C THR A 153 12.05 -2.22 -5.73
N ILE A 154 12.47 -3.40 -6.22
CA ILE A 154 12.36 -3.75 -7.64
C ILE A 154 10.90 -3.80 -8.07
N VAL A 155 10.00 -4.38 -7.28
CA VAL A 155 8.57 -4.41 -7.64
C VAL A 155 7.97 -3.00 -7.66
N MET A 156 8.31 -2.13 -6.70
CA MET A 156 7.87 -0.73 -6.73
C MET A 156 8.41 0.00 -7.97
N PHE A 157 9.67 -0.25 -8.32
CA PHE A 157 10.27 0.31 -9.53
C PHE A 157 9.52 -0.13 -10.79
N LEU A 158 9.17 -1.42 -10.90
CA LEU A 158 8.33 -1.92 -11.99
C LEU A 158 6.95 -1.26 -12.01
N PHE A 159 6.33 -1.03 -10.85
CA PHE A 159 5.04 -0.33 -10.76
C PHE A 159 5.10 1.12 -11.21
N VAL A 160 6.21 1.80 -10.94
CA VAL A 160 6.46 3.18 -11.40
C VAL A 160 6.66 3.22 -12.92
N LEU A 161 7.35 2.23 -13.50
CA LEU A 161 7.57 2.14 -14.94
C LEU A 161 6.30 1.76 -15.72
N ASP A 162 5.62 0.70 -15.28
CA ASP A 162 4.42 0.18 -15.97
C ASP A 162 3.14 0.98 -15.67
N ALA A 163 3.23 2.02 -14.83
CA ALA A 163 2.08 2.79 -14.34
C ALA A 163 0.99 1.84 -13.81
N ALA A 164 1.36 1.04 -12.81
CA ALA A 164 0.53 -0.07 -12.31
C ALA A 164 -0.87 0.36 -11.86
N GLY A 165 -1.08 1.62 -11.48
CA GLY A 165 -2.41 2.18 -11.17
C GLY A 165 -3.39 2.16 -12.35
N ARG A 166 -2.89 2.17 -13.59
CA ARG A 166 -3.71 2.10 -14.81
C ARG A 166 -4.23 0.70 -15.11
N SER A 167 -3.57 -0.32 -14.59
CA SER A 167 -3.97 -1.72 -14.76
C SER A 167 -5.07 -2.07 -13.75
N LEU A 168 -6.33 -2.14 -14.20
CA LEU A 168 -7.51 -2.45 -13.37
C LEU A 168 -7.63 -1.60 -12.09
N GLY A 169 -6.96 -0.46 -12.01
CA GLY A 169 -6.99 0.45 -10.86
C GLY A 169 -7.79 1.72 -11.15
N LEU A 170 -7.91 2.55 -10.11
CA LEU A 170 -8.68 3.78 -10.16
C LEU A 170 -8.07 4.82 -11.12
N ASP A 171 -6.74 4.86 -11.27
CA ASP A 171 -6.06 5.76 -12.22
C ASP A 171 -6.48 5.50 -13.68
N GLY A 172 -6.63 4.22 -14.05
CA GLY A 172 -7.09 3.82 -15.38
C GLY A 172 -8.56 4.16 -15.63
N TRP A 173 -9.38 4.12 -14.59
CA TRP A 173 -10.78 4.54 -14.66
C TRP A 173 -10.90 6.08 -14.77
N LEU A 174 -10.15 6.81 -13.95
CA LEU A 174 -10.17 8.26 -13.86
C LEU A 174 -9.73 8.93 -15.18
N ARG A 175 -8.68 8.41 -15.81
CA ARG A 175 -8.21 8.85 -17.14
C ARG A 175 -9.24 8.65 -18.26
N ARG A 176 -10.15 7.69 -18.13
CA ARG A 176 -11.20 7.43 -19.14
C ARG A 176 -12.44 8.29 -18.93
N LYS A 177 -12.86 8.49 -17.67
CA LYS A 177 -14.11 9.19 -17.34
C LYS A 177 -13.94 10.69 -17.13
N VAL A 178 -12.77 11.16 -16.71
CA VAL A 178 -12.54 12.58 -16.37
C VAL A 178 -11.65 13.24 -17.43
N PRO A 179 -12.21 14.13 -18.28
CA PRO A 179 -11.44 14.81 -19.33
C PRO A 179 -10.28 15.65 -18.77
N ALA A 180 -10.46 16.26 -17.59
CA ALA A 180 -9.41 17.05 -16.96
C ALA A 180 -8.17 16.22 -16.61
N VAL A 181 -8.34 14.97 -16.18
CA VAL A 181 -7.23 14.06 -15.88
C VAL A 181 -6.64 13.48 -17.17
N ARG A 182 -7.47 13.19 -18.17
CA ARG A 182 -7.00 12.72 -19.48
C ARG A 182 -6.14 13.75 -20.20
N ASP A 183 -6.62 14.99 -20.24
CA ASP A 183 -6.00 16.10 -20.95
C ASP A 183 -4.95 16.83 -20.08
N GLY A 184 -4.79 16.45 -18.80
CA GLY A 184 -3.87 17.09 -17.86
C GLY A 184 -4.21 18.56 -17.56
N LYS A 185 -5.48 18.94 -17.67
CA LYS A 185 -5.94 20.32 -17.50
C LYS A 185 -6.14 20.66 -16.02
N GLY A 186 -5.54 21.78 -15.59
CA GLY A 186 -5.54 22.23 -14.19
C GLY A 186 -4.58 21.44 -13.30
N PHE A 187 -4.32 21.94 -12.08
CA PHE A 187 -3.33 21.34 -11.16
C PHE A 187 -3.68 19.89 -10.78
N ILE A 188 -4.94 19.63 -10.44
CA ILE A 188 -5.42 18.30 -10.05
C ILE A 188 -5.38 17.33 -11.25
N GLY A 189 -5.79 17.79 -12.44
CA GLY A 189 -5.78 16.99 -13.66
C GLY A 189 -4.36 16.60 -14.09
N TRP A 190 -3.43 17.56 -14.04
CA TRP A 190 -2.00 17.34 -14.29
C TRP A 190 -1.39 16.36 -13.29
N PHE A 191 -1.66 16.53 -11.99
CA PHE A 191 -1.13 15.66 -10.94
C PHE A 191 -1.56 14.21 -11.15
N PHE A 192 -2.87 13.94 -11.27
CA PHE A 192 -3.36 12.56 -11.48
C PHE A 192 -2.99 11.99 -12.84
N ASN A 193 -2.71 12.83 -13.84
CA ASN A 193 -2.14 12.36 -15.10
C ASN A 193 -0.72 11.82 -14.88
N ILE A 194 0.14 12.54 -14.16
CA ILE A 194 1.53 12.13 -13.95
C ILE A 194 1.65 11.02 -12.90
N ALA A 195 0.90 11.15 -11.80
CA ALA A 195 0.97 10.28 -10.63
C ALA A 195 0.32 8.90 -10.86
N GLY A 196 -0.60 8.78 -11.82
CA GLY A 196 -1.25 7.54 -12.20
C GLY A 196 -0.52 6.72 -13.25
#